data_AF-A0A418NI15-F1
#
_entry.id   AF-A0A418NI15-F1
#
_cell.length_a   1.000
_cell.length_b   1.000
_cell.length_c   1.000
_cell.angle_alpha   90.00
_cell.angle_beta   90.00
_cell.angle_gamma   90.00
#
_symmetry.space_group_name_H-M   'P 1'
#
loop_
_entity.id
_entity.type
_entity.pdbx_description
1 polymer ?
#
loop_
_entity_poly.entity_id
_entity_poly.type
_entity_poly.pdbx_seq_one_letter_code
_entity_poly.pdbx_strand_id
1 'polypeptide(L)'
;MSPSDDLDIIASCAAEFGAVEIARTRLELKVQLPVPLADGRSHSYRLVIAIFRGVATAQEEKPHLLPEFCPARHINRDGSFCLFWRAVDDIVIDNVSAARMWWETLIRFLQQQVRAARLRHWPDAKGRAHGEKAAIHQLRAERAAGRLGAPFPEDLADGRLIVEVSNSSGHGPAVRLLHNGRRLYSVWRRDRRVVNQRQPCLCPKGAQRRPIVLKSCGDHGGAAADLALELQSMAEEERRFWNDFESTQCCGTMDGCPLAKRESSVRAERVG
;
A
#
# COMPACT_ATOMS: atom_id res chain seq x y z
N MET A 1 17.28 -12.21 -23.13
CA MET A 1 16.47 -13.37 -22.71
C MET A 1 15.13 -13.27 -23.41
N SER A 2 14.63 -14.40 -23.89
CA SER A 2 13.33 -14.46 -24.58
C SER A 2 12.21 -14.57 -23.54
N PRO A 3 10.98 -14.06 -23.79
CA PRO A 3 9.88 -14.15 -22.82
C PRO A 3 9.54 -15.58 -22.36
N SER A 4 9.92 -16.60 -23.13
CA SER A 4 9.77 -18.01 -22.74
C SER A 4 10.71 -18.41 -21.60
N ASP A 5 11.92 -17.85 -21.54
CA ASP A 5 12.92 -18.22 -20.53
C ASP A 5 12.46 -17.77 -19.13
N ASP A 6 11.90 -16.56 -19.02
CA ASP A 6 11.40 -16.01 -17.74
C ASP A 6 10.18 -16.80 -17.24
N LEU A 7 9.29 -17.22 -18.16
CA LEU A 7 8.11 -18.02 -17.83
C LEU A 7 8.50 -19.44 -17.38
N ASP A 8 9.56 -19.99 -17.95
CA ASP A 8 10.08 -21.28 -17.51
C ASP A 8 10.71 -21.17 -16.11
N ILE A 9 11.39 -20.07 -15.80
CA ILE A 9 11.92 -19.79 -14.45
C ILE A 9 10.77 -19.73 -13.43
N ILE A 10 9.69 -18.97 -13.68
CA ILE A 10 8.57 -18.89 -12.74
C ILE A 10 7.86 -20.23 -12.56
N ALA A 11 7.69 -20.98 -13.66
CA ALA A 11 7.00 -22.27 -13.63
C ALA A 11 7.83 -23.34 -12.90
N SER A 12 9.16 -23.29 -13.01
CA SER A 12 10.05 -24.23 -12.31
C SER A 12 9.89 -24.20 -10.78
N CYS A 13 9.44 -23.08 -10.22
CA CYS A 13 9.22 -22.91 -8.78
C CYS A 13 7.81 -23.33 -8.33
N ALA A 14 6.84 -23.52 -9.24
CA ALA A 14 5.42 -23.63 -8.89
C ALA A 14 5.13 -24.77 -7.90
N ALA A 15 5.76 -25.94 -8.10
CA ALA A 15 5.55 -27.11 -7.27
C ALA A 15 6.02 -26.93 -5.82
N GLU A 16 7.03 -26.08 -5.57
CA GLU A 16 7.53 -25.76 -4.22
C GLU A 16 6.44 -25.09 -3.37
N PHE A 17 5.50 -24.41 -4.03
CA PHE A 17 4.37 -23.71 -3.43
C PHE A 17 3.05 -24.49 -3.51
N GLY A 18 3.12 -25.76 -3.95
CA GLY A 18 1.95 -26.62 -4.15
C GLY A 18 1.10 -26.26 -5.37
N ALA A 19 1.54 -25.32 -6.22
CA ALA A 19 0.85 -25.03 -7.47
C ALA A 19 1.02 -26.17 -8.47
N VAL A 20 -0.09 -26.53 -9.11
CA VAL A 20 -0.15 -27.52 -10.19
C VAL A 20 -0.37 -26.78 -11.50
N GLU A 21 0.52 -26.99 -12.46
CA GLU A 21 0.36 -26.46 -13.81
C GLU A 21 -0.81 -27.15 -14.53
N ILE A 22 -1.74 -26.34 -15.04
CA ILE A 22 -2.90 -26.79 -15.81
C ILE A 22 -2.59 -26.71 -17.30
N ALA A 23 -2.00 -25.59 -17.72
CA ALA A 23 -1.64 -25.32 -19.11
C ALA A 23 -0.56 -24.24 -19.18
N ARG A 24 0.22 -24.26 -20.26
CA ARG A 24 1.24 -23.24 -20.53
C ARG A 24 1.23 -22.89 -22.01
N THR A 25 1.36 -21.59 -22.28
CA THR A 25 1.61 -21.04 -23.61
C THR A 25 2.97 -20.33 -23.59
N ARG A 26 3.34 -19.68 -24.70
CA ARG A 26 4.56 -18.88 -24.75
C ARG A 26 4.54 -17.67 -23.80
N LEU A 27 3.36 -17.17 -23.44
CA LEU A 27 3.20 -15.91 -22.71
C LEU A 27 2.52 -16.08 -21.35
N GLU A 28 1.86 -17.23 -21.14
CA GLU A 28 1.01 -17.44 -19.98
C GLU A 28 1.22 -18.83 -19.38
N LEU A 29 1.20 -18.87 -18.06
CA LEU A 29 1.15 -20.07 -17.25
C LEU A 29 -0.18 -20.09 -16.50
N LYS A 30 -0.94 -21.17 -16.67
CA LYS A 30 -2.17 -21.43 -15.90
C LYS A 30 -1.88 -22.43 -14.80
N VAL A 31 -2.25 -22.08 -13.58
CA VAL A 31 -2.03 -22.94 -12.41
C VAL A 31 -3.29 -23.10 -11.56
N GLN A 32 -3.39 -24.24 -10.90
CA GLN A 32 -4.22 -24.43 -9.72
C GLN A 32 -3.32 -24.23 -8.49
N LEU A 33 -3.56 -23.21 -7.68
CA LEU A 33 -2.78 -22.89 -6.50
C LEU A 33 -3.63 -23.08 -5.22
N PRO A 34 -3.35 -24.09 -4.40
CA PRO A 34 -3.90 -24.18 -3.06
C PRO A 34 -3.20 -23.17 -2.13
N VAL A 35 -3.96 -22.26 -1.55
CA VAL A 35 -3.46 -21.27 -0.58
C VAL A 35 -3.78 -21.74 0.83
N PRO A 36 -2.76 -22.11 1.64
CA PRO A 36 -2.98 -22.57 3.00
C PRO A 36 -3.38 -21.42 3.93
N LEU A 37 -4.30 -21.69 4.84
CA LEU A 37 -4.76 -20.78 5.89
C LEU A 37 -4.26 -21.24 7.27
N ALA A 38 -4.27 -20.31 8.23
CA ALA A 38 -3.81 -20.56 9.60
C ALA A 38 -4.65 -21.61 10.35
N ASP A 39 -5.87 -21.90 9.91
CA ASP A 39 -6.77 -22.90 10.51
C ASP A 39 -6.64 -24.30 9.87
N GLY A 40 -5.64 -24.50 9.00
CA GLY A 40 -5.39 -25.77 8.32
C GLY A 40 -6.24 -26.02 7.07
N ARG A 41 -7.20 -25.14 6.75
CA ARG A 41 -7.93 -25.20 5.47
C ARG A 41 -7.11 -24.58 4.34
N SER A 42 -7.53 -24.84 3.10
CA SER A 42 -6.97 -24.19 1.92
C SER A 42 -8.07 -23.69 0.98
N HIS A 43 -7.82 -22.53 0.35
CA HIS A 43 -8.61 -22.05 -0.78
C HIS A 43 -7.83 -22.29 -2.06
N SER A 44 -8.47 -22.93 -3.05
CA SER A 44 -7.80 -23.27 -4.30
C SER A 44 -8.16 -22.27 -5.40
N TYR A 45 -7.17 -21.55 -5.90
CA TYR A 45 -7.33 -20.53 -6.93
C TYR A 45 -6.90 -21.09 -8.29
N ARG A 46 -7.66 -20.75 -9.35
CA ARG A 46 -7.20 -20.92 -10.74
C ARG A 46 -6.65 -19.60 -11.22
N LEU A 47 -5.36 -19.55 -11.47
CA LEU A 47 -4.66 -18.31 -11.81
C LEU A 47 -4.09 -18.37 -13.21
N VAL A 48 -4.12 -17.23 -13.88
CA VAL A 48 -3.33 -16.96 -15.08
C VAL A 48 -2.17 -16.07 -14.67
N ILE A 49 -0.96 -16.50 -15.00
CA ILE A 49 0.29 -15.78 -14.74
C ILE A 49 0.89 -15.42 -16.09
N ALA A 50 1.13 -14.13 -16.32
CA ALA A 50 1.76 -13.64 -17.54
C ALA A 50 3.04 -12.89 -17.21
N ILE A 51 4.06 -13.04 -18.05
CA ILE A 51 5.35 -12.34 -17.90
C ILE A 51 5.61 -11.49 -19.13
N PHE A 52 5.98 -10.23 -18.90
CA PHE A 52 6.45 -9.32 -19.93
C PHE A 52 7.70 -8.60 -19.47
N ARG A 53 8.81 -8.80 -20.20
CA ARG A 53 10.13 -8.21 -19.91
C ARG A 53 10.59 -8.49 -18.47
N GLY A 54 10.56 -9.75 -18.06
CA GLY A 54 10.88 -10.17 -16.69
C GLY A 54 9.81 -9.84 -15.65
N VAL A 55 8.76 -9.07 -15.97
CA VAL A 55 7.79 -8.67 -14.95
C VAL A 55 6.53 -9.52 -15.00
N ALA A 56 6.32 -10.28 -13.93
CA ALA A 56 5.19 -11.17 -13.77
C ALA A 56 3.92 -10.45 -13.26
N THR A 57 2.78 -10.90 -13.73
CA THR A 57 1.43 -10.48 -13.33
C THR A 57 0.60 -11.73 -13.06
N ALA A 58 -0.39 -11.63 -12.17
CA ALA A 58 -1.30 -12.72 -11.87
C ALA A 58 -2.74 -12.19 -11.74
N GLN A 59 -3.70 -13.03 -12.11
CA GLN A 59 -5.14 -12.81 -11.93
C GLN A 59 -5.87 -14.14 -11.78
N GLU A 60 -7.11 -14.13 -11.27
CA GLU A 60 -7.97 -15.31 -11.42
C GLU A 60 -8.31 -15.54 -12.90
N GLU A 61 -8.28 -16.80 -13.35
CA GLU A 61 -8.68 -17.16 -14.72
C GLU A 61 -10.11 -16.71 -15.03
N LYS A 62 -10.98 -16.82 -14.03
CA LYS A 62 -12.32 -16.24 -14.00
C LYS A 62 -12.57 -15.73 -12.58
N PRO A 63 -13.11 -14.51 -12.41
CA PRO A 63 -13.47 -14.02 -11.08
C PRO A 63 -14.45 -14.99 -10.41
N HIS A 64 -14.00 -15.65 -9.36
CA HIS A 64 -14.81 -16.63 -8.64
C HIS A 64 -14.70 -16.44 -7.13
N LEU A 65 -13.48 -16.37 -6.60
CA LEU A 65 -13.23 -16.14 -5.18
C LEU A 65 -12.97 -14.66 -4.88
N LEU A 66 -12.51 -13.91 -5.89
CA LEU A 66 -12.20 -12.49 -5.82
C LEU A 66 -13.18 -11.68 -6.68
N PRO A 67 -13.46 -10.42 -6.31
CA PRO A 67 -14.19 -9.54 -7.21
C PRO A 67 -13.36 -9.28 -8.46
N GLU A 68 -14.02 -9.08 -9.60
CA GLU A 68 -13.37 -8.73 -10.86
C GLU A 68 -12.51 -7.46 -10.75
N PHE A 69 -12.96 -6.50 -9.94
CA PHE A 69 -12.28 -5.25 -9.68
C PHE A 69 -12.52 -4.79 -8.23
N CYS A 70 -11.45 -4.40 -7.53
CA CYS A 70 -11.55 -3.77 -6.22
C CYS A 70 -10.21 -3.16 -5.80
N PRO A 71 -10.02 -1.83 -5.88
CA PRO A 71 -8.76 -1.20 -5.47
C PRO A 71 -8.46 -1.38 -3.98
N ALA A 72 -9.51 -1.38 -3.14
CA ALA A 72 -9.37 -1.63 -1.70
C ALA A 72 -8.94 -3.08 -1.37
N ARG A 73 -9.10 -3.99 -2.33
CA ARG A 73 -8.53 -5.35 -2.29
C ARG A 73 -7.35 -5.49 -3.24
N HIS A 74 -6.76 -4.41 -3.73
CA HIS A 74 -5.59 -4.42 -4.61
C HIS A 74 -5.80 -5.27 -5.89
N ILE A 75 -7.00 -5.21 -6.47
CA ILE A 75 -7.35 -5.84 -7.76
C ILE A 75 -7.64 -4.73 -8.79
N ASN A 76 -6.87 -4.72 -9.87
CA ASN A 76 -6.92 -3.74 -10.94
C ASN A 76 -8.13 -3.94 -11.87
N ARG A 77 -8.41 -2.97 -12.75
CA ARG A 77 -9.57 -3.02 -13.66
C ARG A 77 -9.54 -4.19 -14.64
N ASP A 78 -8.35 -4.68 -14.98
CA ASP A 78 -8.14 -5.84 -15.84
C ASP A 78 -8.16 -7.18 -15.06
N GLY A 79 -8.44 -7.14 -13.76
CA GLY A 79 -8.43 -8.31 -12.86
C GLY A 79 -7.05 -8.66 -12.32
N SER A 80 -5.99 -8.01 -12.78
CA SER A 80 -4.63 -8.26 -12.30
C SER A 80 -4.44 -7.81 -10.86
N PHE A 81 -3.58 -8.54 -10.14
CA PHE A 81 -3.28 -8.25 -8.74
C PHE A 81 -2.18 -7.19 -8.62
N CYS A 82 -2.42 -6.20 -7.78
CA CYS A 82 -1.39 -5.25 -7.36
C CYS A 82 -0.58 -5.85 -6.20
N LEU A 83 0.35 -6.76 -6.55
CA LEU A 83 1.15 -7.53 -5.57
C LEU A 83 2.20 -6.68 -4.85
N PHE A 84 2.82 -5.73 -5.57
CA PHE A 84 3.89 -4.87 -5.06
C PHE A 84 4.01 -3.61 -5.93
N TRP A 85 4.85 -2.68 -5.46
CA TRP A 85 5.14 -1.44 -6.16
C TRP A 85 6.28 -1.66 -7.14
N ARG A 86 6.01 -1.75 -8.45
CA ARG A 86 7.09 -1.84 -9.44
C ARG A 86 8.08 -0.67 -9.38
N ALA A 87 7.62 0.53 -9.01
CA ALA A 87 8.50 1.70 -8.89
C ALA A 87 9.48 1.63 -7.70
N VAL A 88 9.32 0.68 -6.77
CA VAL A 88 10.05 0.65 -5.49
C VAL A 88 10.64 -0.73 -5.19
N ASP A 89 9.85 -1.79 -5.38
CA ASP A 89 10.14 -3.18 -5.01
C ASP A 89 9.96 -4.11 -6.24
N ASP A 90 10.40 -3.70 -7.43
CA ASP A 90 10.18 -4.52 -8.64
C ASP A 90 10.86 -5.88 -8.51
N ILE A 91 10.07 -6.96 -8.58
CA ILE A 91 10.61 -8.32 -8.67
C ILE A 91 10.73 -8.64 -10.15
N VAL A 92 11.94 -8.47 -10.68
CA VAL A 92 12.29 -8.87 -12.04
C VAL A 92 12.65 -10.36 -12.04
N ILE A 93 11.89 -11.17 -12.79
CA ILE A 93 12.11 -12.60 -12.95
C ILE A 93 13.25 -12.82 -13.94
N ASP A 94 14.48 -12.82 -13.42
CA ASP A 94 15.70 -13.14 -14.18
C ASP A 94 16.41 -14.39 -13.63
N ASN A 95 15.96 -14.90 -12.48
CA ASN A 95 16.52 -16.07 -11.81
C ASN A 95 15.50 -16.75 -10.86
N VAL A 96 15.83 -17.96 -10.42
CA VAL A 96 14.98 -18.79 -9.55
C VAL A 96 14.70 -18.12 -8.20
N SER A 97 15.66 -17.39 -7.63
CA SER A 97 15.44 -16.68 -6.35
C SER A 97 14.38 -15.58 -6.48
N ALA A 98 14.41 -14.83 -7.58
CA ALA A 98 13.40 -13.81 -7.87
C ALA A 98 12.01 -14.45 -8.08
N ALA A 99 11.94 -15.57 -8.80
CA ALA A 99 10.70 -16.33 -8.96
C ALA A 99 10.13 -16.83 -7.63
N ARG A 100 10.96 -17.36 -6.74
CA ARG A 100 10.53 -17.76 -5.39
C ARG A 100 9.96 -16.59 -4.60
N MET A 101 10.66 -15.45 -4.59
CA MET A 101 10.20 -14.24 -3.91
C MET A 101 8.85 -13.74 -4.46
N TRP A 102 8.66 -13.85 -5.77
CA TRP A 102 7.39 -13.50 -6.41
C TRP A 102 6.26 -14.45 -5.97
N TRP A 103 6.48 -15.77 -5.96
CA TRP A 103 5.50 -16.75 -5.50
C TRP A 103 5.12 -16.56 -4.02
N GLU A 104 6.10 -16.32 -3.16
CA GLU A 104 5.88 -15.98 -1.75
C GLU A 104 5.00 -14.72 -1.61
N THR A 105 5.26 -13.72 -2.44
CA THR A 105 4.48 -12.48 -2.46
C THR A 105 3.05 -12.73 -2.92
N LEU A 106 2.85 -13.53 -3.97
CA LEU A 106 1.52 -13.94 -4.45
C LEU A 106 0.73 -14.70 -3.39
N ILE A 107 1.34 -15.68 -2.71
CA ILE A 107 0.66 -16.45 -1.67
C ILE A 107 0.27 -15.56 -0.49
N ARG A 108 1.18 -14.70 -0.02
CA ARG A 108 0.88 -13.74 1.05
C ARG A 108 -0.26 -12.80 0.67
N PHE A 109 -0.28 -12.32 -0.56
CA PHE A 109 -1.38 -11.53 -1.09
C PHE A 109 -2.71 -12.30 -1.04
N LEU A 110 -2.75 -13.54 -1.52
CA LEU A 110 -3.99 -14.34 -1.51
C LEU A 110 -4.45 -14.69 -0.08
N GLN A 111 -3.52 -14.90 0.86
CA GLN A 111 -3.86 -15.04 2.28
C GLN A 111 -4.48 -13.75 2.85
N GLN A 112 -3.94 -12.58 2.47
CA GLN A 112 -4.54 -11.28 2.81
C GLN A 112 -5.92 -11.11 2.17
N GLN A 113 -6.15 -11.59 0.94
CA GLN A 113 -7.48 -11.58 0.31
C GLN A 113 -8.51 -12.34 1.14
N VAL A 114 -8.18 -13.54 1.61
CA VAL A 114 -9.08 -14.35 2.44
C VAL A 114 -9.38 -13.66 3.78
N ARG A 115 -8.35 -13.10 4.42
CA ARG A 115 -8.52 -12.32 5.65
C ARG A 115 -9.37 -11.07 5.40
N ALA A 116 -9.16 -10.36 4.30
CA ALA A 116 -9.90 -9.16 3.92
C ALA A 116 -11.38 -9.47 3.67
N ALA A 117 -11.69 -10.57 2.99
CA ALA A 117 -13.07 -11.00 2.76
C ALA A 117 -13.81 -11.29 4.08
N ARG A 118 -13.12 -11.86 5.09
CA ARG A 118 -13.69 -12.12 6.41
C ARG A 118 -13.85 -10.86 7.26
N LEU A 119 -12.82 -10.01 7.27
CA LEU A 119 -12.75 -8.81 8.11
C LEU A 119 -13.48 -7.61 7.49
N ARG A 120 -13.74 -7.67 6.18
CA ARG A 120 -14.28 -6.58 5.35
C ARG A 120 -13.42 -5.31 5.38
N HIS A 121 -12.19 -5.39 5.85
CA HIS A 121 -11.18 -4.34 5.77
C HIS A 121 -9.84 -4.97 5.40
N TRP A 122 -8.91 -4.19 4.87
CA TRP A 122 -7.59 -4.73 4.56
C TRP A 122 -6.90 -5.13 5.88
N PRO A 123 -6.33 -6.35 6.00
CA PRO A 123 -6.00 -6.91 7.31
C PRO A 123 -4.79 -6.30 7.99
N ASP A 124 -3.93 -5.64 7.21
CA ASP A 124 -2.70 -5.05 7.71
C ASP A 124 -2.83 -3.53 7.57
N ALA A 125 -2.71 -2.79 8.68
CA ALA A 125 -2.64 -1.31 8.68
C ALA A 125 -1.45 -0.78 7.84
N LYS A 126 -0.54 -1.68 7.48
CA LYS A 126 0.54 -1.55 6.49
C LYS A 126 0.03 -1.64 5.04
N GLY A 127 -1.24 -1.33 4.81
CA GLY A 127 -1.81 -1.26 3.48
C GLY A 127 -0.93 -0.36 2.62
N ARG A 128 -0.51 -0.87 1.47
CA ARG A 128 0.19 -0.04 0.49
C ARG A 128 -0.80 1.04 0.03
N ALA A 129 -0.34 2.27 -0.10
CA ALA A 129 -1.15 3.35 -0.66
C ALA A 129 -1.72 2.95 -2.05
N HIS A 130 -2.70 3.69 -2.56
CA HIS A 130 -3.26 3.38 -3.88
C HIS A 130 -2.62 4.25 -4.98
N GLY A 131 -2.10 3.62 -6.02
CA GLY A 131 -1.49 4.29 -7.17
C GLY A 131 0.00 4.63 -6.99
N GLU A 132 0.74 4.62 -8.10
CA GLU A 132 2.21 4.72 -8.11
C GLU A 132 2.76 5.98 -7.41
N LYS A 133 2.10 7.13 -7.59
CA LYS A 133 2.55 8.38 -6.96
C LYS A 133 2.39 8.34 -5.44
N ALA A 134 1.26 7.83 -4.95
CA ALA A 134 1.03 7.70 -3.51
C ALA A 134 2.05 6.72 -2.88
N ALA A 135 2.42 5.65 -3.59
CA ALA A 135 3.50 4.72 -3.21
C ALA A 135 4.82 5.42 -2.91
N ILE A 136 5.24 6.29 -3.83
CA ILE A 136 6.54 6.96 -3.76
C ILE A 136 6.56 7.86 -2.53
N HIS A 137 5.45 8.53 -2.24
CA HIS A 137 5.29 9.34 -1.04
C HIS A 137 5.25 8.49 0.23
N GLN A 138 4.60 7.31 0.22
CA GLN A 138 4.64 6.35 1.33
C GLN A 138 6.08 5.92 1.64
N LEU A 139 6.85 5.49 0.63
CA LEU A 139 8.25 5.10 0.79
C LEU A 139 9.11 6.25 1.36
N ARG A 140 8.91 7.47 0.87
CA ARG A 140 9.64 8.64 1.36
C ARG A 140 9.28 8.97 2.80
N ALA A 141 8.00 8.82 3.18
CA ALA A 141 7.55 8.95 4.56
C ALA A 141 8.19 7.88 5.46
N GLU A 142 8.21 6.61 5.04
CA GLU A 142 8.87 5.52 5.76
C GLU A 142 10.38 5.78 5.96
N ARG A 143 11.07 6.24 4.91
CA ARG A 143 12.49 6.64 5.01
C ARG A 143 12.68 7.80 5.98
N ALA A 144 11.81 8.80 5.95
CA ALA A 144 11.88 9.95 6.86
C ALA A 144 11.62 9.54 8.32
N ALA A 145 10.63 8.66 8.55
CA ALA A 145 10.38 8.05 9.86
C ALA A 145 11.60 7.26 10.35
N GLY A 146 12.24 6.48 9.47
CA GLY A 146 13.49 5.78 9.77
C GLY A 146 14.63 6.71 10.20
N ARG A 147 14.78 7.87 9.54
CA ARG A 147 15.78 8.89 9.92
C ARG A 147 15.50 9.55 11.27
N LEU A 148 14.23 9.68 11.69
CA LEU A 148 13.88 10.16 13.03
C LEU A 148 14.14 9.12 14.12
N GLY A 149 14.10 7.84 13.75
CA GLY A 149 14.18 6.70 14.67
C GLY A 149 12.89 6.50 15.47
N ALA A 150 12.95 5.58 16.43
CA ALA A 150 11.80 5.24 17.26
C ALA A 150 11.20 6.49 17.95
N PRO A 151 9.87 6.61 18.05
CA PRO A 151 8.87 5.59 17.70
C PRO A 151 8.28 5.74 16.27
N PHE A 152 8.86 6.59 15.42
CA PHE A 152 8.21 7.01 14.18
C PHE A 152 7.94 5.89 13.17
N PRO A 153 8.87 4.94 12.92
CA PRO A 153 8.59 3.83 12.00
C PRO A 153 7.41 2.97 12.43
N GLU A 154 7.32 2.66 13.73
CA GLU A 154 6.24 1.86 14.30
C GLU A 154 4.92 2.63 14.29
N ASP A 155 4.94 3.89 14.74
CA ASP A 155 3.75 4.74 14.76
C ASP A 155 3.18 4.98 13.35
N LEU A 156 4.06 5.09 12.34
CA LEU A 156 3.65 5.17 10.94
C LEU A 156 3.00 3.86 10.47
N ALA A 157 3.66 2.72 10.73
CA ALA A 157 3.17 1.40 10.32
C ALA A 157 1.83 1.02 10.97
N ASP A 158 1.57 1.52 12.18
CA ASP A 158 0.32 1.32 12.91
C ASP A 158 -0.79 2.31 12.51
N GLY A 159 -0.52 3.24 11.58
CA GLY A 159 -1.48 4.28 11.17
C GLY A 159 -1.79 5.31 12.27
N ARG A 160 -0.90 5.45 13.27
CA ARG A 160 -1.08 6.39 14.39
C ARG A 160 -0.70 7.83 14.02
N LEU A 161 0.03 8.01 12.92
CA LEU A 161 0.43 9.29 12.38
C LEU A 161 -0.53 9.75 11.28
N ILE A 162 -1.16 10.91 11.49
CA ILE A 162 -2.04 11.55 10.51
C ILE A 162 -1.60 12.99 10.27
N VAL A 163 -2.01 13.56 9.14
CA VAL A 163 -1.70 14.94 8.77
C VAL A 163 -2.94 15.78 8.57
N GLU A 164 -2.87 17.03 9.02
CA GLU A 164 -3.90 18.04 8.78
C GLU A 164 -3.27 19.30 8.20
N VAL A 165 -3.90 19.88 7.19
CA VAL A 165 -3.47 21.18 6.64
C VAL A 165 -4.20 22.29 7.38
N SER A 166 -3.46 23.27 7.85
CA SER A 166 -4.02 24.47 8.48
C SER A 166 -3.67 25.72 7.71
N ASN A 167 -4.66 26.59 7.54
CA ASN A 167 -4.49 27.91 6.94
C ASN A 167 -3.90 28.84 8.01
N SER A 168 -2.57 28.95 8.11
CA SER A 168 -1.93 29.71 9.19
C SER A 168 -0.88 30.71 8.69
N SER A 169 -1.29 31.99 8.51
CA SER A 169 -0.45 33.22 8.52
C SER A 169 0.73 33.31 7.51
N GLY A 170 1.55 34.38 7.62
CA GLY A 170 2.44 34.94 6.57
C GLY A 170 3.48 34.05 5.88
N HIS A 171 3.64 32.80 6.32
CA HIS A 171 4.47 31.77 5.67
C HIS A 171 3.68 30.77 4.81
N GLY A 172 2.35 30.93 4.72
CA GLY A 172 1.45 30.07 3.96
C GLY A 172 0.90 28.89 4.79
N PRO A 173 0.25 27.91 4.13
CA PRO A 173 -0.35 26.76 4.82
C PRO A 173 0.71 25.92 5.56
N ALA A 174 0.36 25.48 6.77
CA ALA A 174 1.19 24.60 7.58
C ALA A 174 0.57 23.21 7.65
N VAL A 175 1.42 22.18 7.51
CA VAL A 175 1.04 20.78 7.71
C VAL A 175 1.29 20.42 9.17
N ARG A 176 0.25 19.95 9.86
CA ARG A 176 0.33 19.46 11.23
C ARG A 176 0.49 17.95 11.17
N LEU A 177 1.49 17.42 11.86
CA LEU A 177 1.57 15.98 12.14
C LEU A 177 0.90 15.73 13.49
N LEU A 178 -0.05 14.79 13.52
CA LEU A 178 -0.75 14.35 14.71
C LEU A 178 -0.39 12.89 14.99
N HIS A 179 -0.27 12.55 16.27
CA HIS A 179 -0.19 11.17 16.76
C HIS A 179 -1.42 10.88 17.62
N ASN A 180 -2.21 9.88 17.23
CA ASN A 180 -3.49 9.55 17.88
C ASN A 180 -4.39 10.78 18.10
N GLY A 181 -4.52 11.62 17.08
CA GLY A 181 -5.32 12.85 17.11
C GLY A 181 -4.72 14.01 17.91
N ARG A 182 -3.54 13.86 18.52
CA ARG A 182 -2.84 14.94 19.23
C ARG A 182 -1.71 15.49 18.36
N ARG A 183 -1.68 16.82 18.18
CA ARG A 183 -0.62 17.49 17.41
C ARG A 183 0.76 17.24 18.05
N LEU A 184 1.66 16.64 17.27
CA LEU A 184 3.08 16.52 17.62
C LEU A 184 3.84 17.80 17.24
N TYR A 185 3.79 18.19 15.97
CA TYR A 185 4.47 19.37 15.46
C TYR A 185 3.78 19.89 14.19
N SER A 186 4.30 21.00 13.65
CA SER A 186 3.83 21.57 12.39
C SER A 186 5.01 21.91 11.49
N VAL A 187 4.78 21.91 10.19
CA VAL A 187 5.76 22.17 9.13
C VAL A 187 5.23 23.24 8.20
N TRP A 188 6.03 24.27 7.95
CA TRP A 188 5.75 25.24 6.89
C TRP A 188 5.94 24.58 5.53
N ARG A 189 4.88 24.50 4.72
CA ARG A 189 4.94 23.81 3.42
C ARG A 189 5.93 24.47 2.46
N ARG A 190 5.93 25.80 2.42
CA ARG A 190 6.82 26.60 1.55
C ARG A 190 8.28 26.45 1.94
N ASP A 191 8.58 26.62 3.22
CA ASP A 191 9.95 26.63 3.73
C ASP A 191 10.51 25.22 3.97
N ARG A 192 9.68 24.18 3.80
CA ARG A 192 9.98 22.77 4.09
C ARG A 192 10.67 22.56 5.44
N ARG A 193 10.15 23.23 6.48
CA ARG A 193 10.79 23.29 7.79
C ARG A 193 9.77 23.22 8.92
N VAL A 194 10.13 22.49 9.98
CA VAL A 194 9.36 22.47 11.23
C VAL A 194 9.23 23.89 11.81
N VAL A 195 8.01 24.27 12.20
CA VAL A 195 7.66 25.62 12.68
C VAL A 195 8.48 25.98 13.92
N ASN A 196 8.48 25.13 14.94
CA ASN A 196 9.26 25.34 16.15
C ASN A 196 10.51 24.45 16.15
N GLN A 197 11.63 25.01 15.71
CA GLN A 197 12.91 24.30 15.71
C GLN A 197 13.61 24.21 17.08
N ARG A 198 13.16 24.99 18.08
CA ARG A 198 13.72 25.00 19.44
C ARG A 198 12.97 24.08 20.41
N GLN A 199 11.92 23.42 19.96
CA GLN A 199 11.24 22.40 20.77
C GLN A 199 12.20 21.24 21.09
N PRO A 200 11.94 20.48 22.16
CA PRO A 200 12.64 19.22 22.40
C PRO A 200 12.59 18.32 21.16
N CYS A 201 13.68 17.63 20.87
CA CYS A 201 13.73 16.74 19.72
C CYS A 201 12.66 15.64 19.85
N LEU A 202 12.15 15.16 18.71
CA LEU A 202 11.07 14.18 18.67
C LEU A 202 11.54 12.74 18.97
N CYS A 203 12.85 12.51 18.99
CA CYS A 203 13.46 11.21 19.30
C CYS A 203 13.65 11.05 20.82
N PRO A 204 14.06 9.87 21.32
CA PRO A 204 14.20 9.62 22.76
C PRO A 204 15.13 10.61 23.49
N LYS A 205 16.13 11.19 22.80
CA LYS A 205 17.03 12.20 23.39
C LYS A 205 16.32 13.50 23.77
N GLY A 206 15.22 13.85 23.10
CA GLY A 206 14.43 15.04 23.46
C GLY A 206 13.43 14.80 24.60
N ALA A 207 13.25 13.56 25.05
CA ALA A 207 12.45 13.23 26.23
C ALA A 207 13.28 13.16 27.53
N GLN A 208 14.60 13.35 27.45
CA GLN A 208 15.50 13.30 28.61
C GLN A 208 15.38 14.56 29.49
N ARG A 209 15.85 14.47 30.75
CA ARG A 209 15.84 15.59 31.73
C ARG A 209 16.52 16.86 31.19
N ARG A 210 17.55 16.72 30.35
CA ARG A 210 18.20 17.81 29.61
C ARG A 210 18.01 17.55 28.11
N PRO A 211 16.90 18.00 27.52
CA PRO A 211 16.55 17.61 26.17
C PRO A 211 17.42 18.32 25.14
N ILE A 212 17.88 17.58 24.14
CA ILE A 212 18.43 18.19 22.93
C ILE A 212 17.29 18.80 22.12
N VAL A 213 17.49 20.01 21.61
CA VAL A 213 16.50 20.67 20.74
C VAL A 213 16.55 20.11 19.32
N LEU A 214 15.42 20.14 18.62
CA LEU A 214 15.28 19.55 17.29
C LEU A 214 16.35 20.03 16.29
N LYS A 215 16.62 21.33 16.23
CA LYS A 215 17.66 21.90 15.33
C LYS A 215 19.09 21.45 15.61
N SER A 216 19.34 20.90 16.80
CA SER A 216 20.69 20.48 17.22
C SER A 216 20.84 18.96 17.20
N CYS A 217 19.77 18.22 16.90
CA CYS A 217 19.78 16.76 16.87
C CYS A 217 19.95 16.23 15.44
N GLY A 218 21.15 16.37 14.88
CA GLY A 218 21.46 15.92 13.52
C GLY A 218 20.49 16.50 12.48
N ASP A 219 20.01 15.65 11.57
CA ASP A 219 19.02 16.00 10.53
C ASP A 219 17.55 15.80 10.98
N HIS A 220 17.26 15.67 12.29
CA HIS A 220 15.88 15.36 12.71
C HIS A 220 14.89 16.47 12.34
N GLY A 221 15.33 17.72 12.23
CA GLY A 221 14.49 18.81 11.72
C GLY A 221 14.07 18.62 10.25
N GLY A 222 14.98 18.13 9.40
CA GLY A 222 14.71 17.83 7.99
C GLY A 222 13.87 16.57 7.85
N ALA A 223 14.23 15.49 8.54
CA ALA A 223 13.45 14.26 8.57
C ALA A 223 12.01 14.47 9.05
N ALA A 224 11.79 15.30 10.07
CA ALA A 224 10.45 15.66 10.54
C ALA A 224 9.65 16.45 9.49
N ALA A 225 10.31 17.36 8.76
CA ALA A 225 9.68 18.10 7.68
C ALA A 225 9.26 17.17 6.54
N ASP A 226 10.17 16.31 6.08
CA ASP A 226 9.89 15.33 5.04
C ASP A 226 8.74 14.40 5.44
N LEU A 227 8.77 13.82 6.65
CA LEU A 227 7.71 12.90 7.09
C LEU A 227 6.31 13.53 6.97
N ALA A 228 6.11 14.75 7.46
CA ALA A 228 4.79 15.39 7.40
C ALA A 228 4.38 15.76 5.97
N LEU A 229 5.32 16.25 5.14
CA LEU A 229 5.04 16.67 3.77
C LEU A 229 4.78 15.48 2.84
N GLU A 230 5.50 14.38 3.02
CA GLU A 230 5.32 13.16 2.24
C GLU A 230 4.01 12.47 2.63
N LEU A 231 3.62 12.45 3.92
CA LEU A 231 2.29 11.99 4.33
C LEU A 231 1.15 12.84 3.76
N GLN A 232 1.33 14.18 3.70
CA GLN A 232 0.36 15.05 3.03
C GLN A 232 0.25 14.71 1.56
N SER A 233 1.38 14.59 0.87
CA SER A 233 1.42 14.32 -0.56
C SER A 233 0.83 12.93 -0.87
N MET A 234 1.11 11.93 -0.05
CA MET A 234 0.50 10.60 -0.12
C MET A 234 -1.04 10.70 -0.02
N ALA A 235 -1.56 11.43 0.98
CA ALA A 235 -3.00 11.61 1.14
C ALA A 235 -3.66 12.39 -0.02
N GLU A 236 -2.93 13.35 -0.62
CA GLU A 236 -3.39 14.07 -1.82
C GLU A 236 -3.45 13.15 -3.05
N GLU A 237 -2.43 12.32 -3.27
CA GLU A 237 -2.39 11.37 -4.38
C GLU A 237 -3.37 10.21 -4.20
N GLU A 238 -3.57 9.69 -2.98
CA GLU A 238 -4.63 8.70 -2.72
C GLU A 238 -6.02 9.28 -3.02
N ARG A 239 -6.27 10.55 -2.65
CA ARG A 239 -7.54 11.19 -2.99
C ARG A 239 -7.72 11.30 -4.50
N ARG A 240 -6.68 11.70 -5.23
CA ARG A 240 -6.72 11.76 -6.71
C ARG A 240 -6.98 10.39 -7.32
N PHE A 241 -6.27 9.36 -6.83
CA PHE A 241 -6.51 7.99 -7.23
C PHE A 241 -7.99 7.64 -7.10
N TRP A 242 -8.59 7.83 -5.92
CA TRP A 242 -10.01 7.50 -5.70
C TRP A 242 -10.96 8.34 -6.56
N ASN A 243 -10.64 9.60 -6.82
CA ASN A 243 -11.42 10.46 -7.73
C ASN A 243 -11.50 9.86 -9.15
N ASP A 244 -10.43 9.25 -9.65
CA ASP A 244 -10.39 8.59 -10.97
C ASP A 244 -11.31 7.36 -11.05
N PHE A 245 -11.79 6.85 -9.91
CA PHE A 245 -12.72 5.71 -9.83
C PHE A 245 -14.13 6.09 -9.35
N GLU A 246 -14.46 7.37 -9.16
CA GLU A 246 -15.75 7.80 -8.60
C GLU A 246 -17.00 7.29 -9.32
N SER A 247 -16.91 7.00 -10.62
CA SER A 247 -18.00 6.45 -11.44
C SER A 247 -18.06 4.93 -11.43
N THR A 248 -17.16 4.27 -10.69
CA THR A 248 -16.99 2.81 -10.72
C THR A 248 -17.84 2.17 -9.63
N GLN A 249 -18.57 1.11 -9.99
CA GLN A 249 -19.41 0.38 -9.06
C GLN A 249 -18.57 -0.34 -8.00
N CYS A 250 -19.00 -0.26 -6.74
CA CYS A 250 -18.39 -1.02 -5.65
C CYS A 250 -18.81 -2.49 -5.69
N CYS A 251 -17.87 -3.40 -5.41
CA CYS A 251 -18.16 -4.83 -5.28
C CYS A 251 -18.79 -5.22 -3.93
N GLY A 252 -18.92 -4.29 -2.98
CA GLY A 252 -19.56 -4.53 -1.67
C GLY A 252 -18.77 -5.39 -0.67
N THR A 253 -17.54 -5.80 -1.01
CA THR A 253 -16.74 -6.71 -0.18
C THR A 253 -15.94 -6.04 0.94
N MET A 254 -15.85 -4.70 0.92
CA MET A 254 -15.04 -3.92 1.87
C MET A 254 -15.88 -2.81 2.52
N ASP A 255 -15.84 -2.72 3.84
CA ASP A 255 -16.45 -1.67 4.64
C ASP A 255 -15.65 -0.36 4.51
N GLY A 256 -16.35 0.77 4.51
CA GLY A 256 -15.73 2.08 4.33
C GLY A 256 -15.12 2.33 2.94
N CYS A 257 -15.37 1.44 1.96
CA CYS A 257 -14.85 1.58 0.61
C CYS A 257 -15.32 2.91 -0.02
N PRO A 258 -14.41 3.77 -0.51
CA PRO A 258 -14.78 5.05 -1.13
C PRO A 258 -15.74 4.91 -2.33
N LEU A 259 -15.73 3.76 -3.00
CA LEU A 259 -16.61 3.46 -4.13
C LEU A 259 -18.04 3.09 -3.74
N ALA A 260 -18.29 2.76 -2.47
CA ALA A 260 -19.59 2.25 -2.01
C ALA A 260 -20.69 3.33 -1.96
N LYS A 261 -20.63 4.36 -2.81
CA LYS A 261 -21.44 5.58 -2.77
C LYS A 261 -22.83 5.37 -2.15
N ARG A 262 -23.03 6.09 -1.03
CA ARG A 262 -24.28 6.66 -0.49
C ARG A 262 -25.50 6.44 -1.40
N GLU A 263 -26.16 5.30 -1.30
CA GLU A 263 -27.36 4.97 -2.11
C GLU A 263 -28.63 5.79 -1.75
N SER A 264 -28.54 6.81 -0.89
CA SER A 264 -29.72 7.40 -0.23
C SER A 264 -30.34 8.65 -0.89
N SER A 265 -30.04 8.99 -2.15
CA SER A 265 -30.64 10.18 -2.79
C SER A 265 -31.38 9.95 -4.12
N VAL A 266 -31.55 8.72 -4.60
CA VAL A 266 -32.29 8.46 -5.87
C VAL A 266 -33.57 7.63 -5.67
N ARG A 267 -33.82 7.08 -4.47
CA ARG A 267 -35.05 6.33 -4.17
C ARG A 267 -36.21 7.18 -3.61
N ALA A 268 -36.01 8.47 -3.35
CA ALA A 268 -37.05 9.35 -2.79
C ALA A 268 -37.97 10.02 -3.83
N GLU A 269 -37.68 9.92 -5.14
CA GLU A 269 -38.45 10.64 -6.19
C GLU A 269 -39.29 9.72 -7.10
N ARG A 270 -39.51 8.46 -6.73
CA ARG A 270 -40.41 7.54 -7.48
C ARG A 270 -41.59 7.00 -6.68
N VAL A 271 -41.95 7.68 -5.59
CA VAL A 271 -43.25 7.54 -4.93
C VAL A 271 -43.74 8.95 -4.62
N GLY A 272 -44.32 9.59 -5.64
CA GLY A 272 -44.98 10.88 -5.59
C GLY A 272 -45.94 10.97 -6.77
#